data_AF-A0AAV7LWB7-F1
#
_entry.id   AF-A0AAV7LWB7-F1
#
_cell.length_a   1.000
_cell.length_b   1.000
_cell.length_c   1.000
_cell.angle_alpha   90.00
_cell.angle_beta   90.00
_cell.angle_gamma   90.00
#
_symmetry.space_group_name_H-M   'P 1'
#
loop_
_entity.id
_entity.type
_entity.pdbx_description
1 polymer ?
#
loop_
_entity_poly.entity_id
_entity_poly.type
_entity_poly.pdbx_seq_one_letter_code
_entity_poly.pdbx_strand_id
1 'polypeptide(L)'
;MFHINLLELRAVRLALKAFLPSLRGQSVQVLTDNTTAMWYINKQGGVGSYLFCREALRLWSWAKDHQICLVANHLAGVLNVRADSLSRHFSADHEWRLHPDQVCLIFQMWGFPRIDLFSTRENSHCLLFCSLQYPVQGALGDAFQRTWCDQLLYAFPPIPLIPRVLRKIRQDRAQV
;
A
#
# COMPACT_ATOMS: atom_id res chain seq x y z
N MET A 1 -15.82 10.62 9.49
CA MET A 1 -16.05 9.21 9.89
C MET A 1 -16.26 8.25 8.71
N PHE A 2 -16.83 8.66 7.56
CA PHE A 2 -17.05 7.78 6.39
C PHE A 2 -15.80 7.21 5.70
N HIS A 3 -14.62 7.80 5.93
CA HIS A 3 -13.39 7.37 5.26
C HIS A 3 -12.90 6.00 5.75
N ILE A 4 -12.99 5.71 7.05
CA ILE A 4 -12.41 4.48 7.62
C ILE A 4 -13.15 3.23 7.13
N ASN A 5 -14.49 3.23 7.15
CA ASN A 5 -15.29 2.12 6.67
C ASN A 5 -15.05 1.84 5.15
N LEU A 6 -14.66 2.86 4.37
CA LEU A 6 -14.37 2.72 2.94
C LEU A 6 -13.01 2.05 2.75
N LEU A 7 -12.04 2.41 3.60
CA LEU A 7 -10.74 1.75 3.66
C LEU A 7 -10.90 0.28 4.06
N GLU A 8 -11.77 -0.05 5.02
CA GLU A 8 -12.04 -1.44 5.40
C GLU A 8 -12.61 -2.27 4.23
N LEU A 9 -13.61 -1.73 3.51
CA LEU A 9 -14.16 -2.41 2.33
C LEU A 9 -13.12 -2.54 1.20
N ARG A 10 -12.24 -1.54 1.04
CA ARG A 10 -11.13 -1.60 0.08
C ARG A 10 -10.08 -2.62 0.50
N ALA A 11 -9.78 -2.76 1.80
CA ALA A 11 -8.86 -3.76 2.33
C ALA A 11 -9.35 -5.17 2.01
N VAL A 12 -10.65 -5.46 2.19
CA VAL A 12 -11.27 -6.72 1.76
C VAL A 12 -11.03 -6.96 0.26
N ARG A 13 -11.30 -5.97 -0.59
CA ARG A 13 -11.10 -6.10 -2.05
C ARG A 13 -9.64 -6.37 -2.41
N LEU A 14 -8.68 -5.73 -1.73
CA LEU A 14 -7.25 -5.94 -1.97
C LEU A 14 -6.79 -7.33 -1.50
N ALA A 15 -7.25 -7.78 -0.34
CA ALA A 15 -6.96 -9.13 0.16
C ALA A 15 -7.45 -10.20 -0.82
N LEU A 16 -8.69 -10.12 -1.28
CA LEU A 16 -9.23 -11.08 -2.26
C LEU A 16 -8.43 -11.09 -3.57
N LYS A 17 -7.98 -9.93 -4.05
CA LYS A 17 -7.10 -9.84 -5.23
C LYS A 17 -5.75 -10.50 -5.01
N ALA A 18 -5.13 -10.28 -3.85
CA ALA A 18 -3.83 -10.86 -3.51
C ALA A 18 -3.91 -12.40 -3.45
N PHE A 19 -5.03 -12.94 -2.95
CA PHE A 19 -5.26 -14.39 -2.86
C PHE A 19 -5.98 -14.98 -4.07
N LEU A 20 -6.19 -14.23 -5.16
CA LEU A 20 -6.95 -14.68 -6.33
C LEU A 20 -6.56 -16.09 -6.83
N PRO A 21 -5.27 -16.47 -6.96
CA PRO A 21 -4.89 -17.80 -7.42
C PRO A 21 -5.53 -18.93 -6.59
N SER A 22 -5.76 -18.69 -5.30
CA SER A 22 -6.34 -19.65 -4.36
C SER A 22 -7.83 -19.50 -4.16
N LEU A 23 -8.49 -18.48 -4.74
CA LEU A 23 -9.91 -18.18 -4.50
C LEU A 23 -10.78 -18.31 -5.75
N ARG A 24 -10.20 -18.33 -6.95
CA ARG A 24 -10.95 -18.40 -8.22
C ARG A 24 -11.90 -19.60 -8.23
N GLY A 25 -13.16 -19.37 -8.58
CA GLY A 25 -14.19 -20.42 -8.65
C GLY A 25 -14.71 -20.91 -7.30
N GLN A 26 -14.33 -20.29 -6.18
CA GLN A 26 -14.70 -20.75 -4.84
C GLN A 26 -15.73 -19.86 -4.15
N SER A 27 -16.38 -20.43 -3.14
CA SER A 27 -17.15 -19.69 -2.16
C SER A 27 -16.24 -19.20 -1.05
N VAL A 28 -16.19 -17.89 -0.85
CA VAL A 28 -15.25 -17.23 0.06
C VAL A 28 -16.03 -16.48 1.13
N GLN A 29 -15.74 -16.81 2.38
CA GLN A 29 -16.27 -16.13 3.55
C GLN A 29 -15.28 -15.05 4.02
N VAL A 30 -15.75 -13.80 4.05
CA VAL A 30 -15.00 -12.66 4.59
C VAL A 30 -15.39 -12.46 6.05
N LEU A 31 -14.40 -12.50 6.94
CA LEU A 31 -14.59 -12.17 8.36
C LEU A 31 -14.12 -10.74 8.60
N THR A 32 -14.99 -9.88 9.13
CA THR A 32 -14.68 -8.47 9.41
C THR A 32 -15.37 -8.00 10.68
N ASP A 33 -14.71 -7.17 11.48
CA ASP A 33 -15.30 -6.46 12.62
C ASP A 33 -16.11 -5.22 12.19
N ASN A 34 -15.92 -4.77 10.95
CA ASN A 34 -16.66 -3.66 10.39
C ASN A 34 -18.04 -4.11 9.88
N THR A 35 -19.04 -3.98 10.73
CA THR A 35 -20.44 -4.30 10.40
C THR A 35 -20.95 -3.54 9.17
N THR A 36 -20.49 -2.32 8.92
CA THR A 36 -20.88 -1.56 7.71
C THR A 36 -20.32 -2.22 6.45
N ALA A 37 -19.03 -2.56 6.44
CA ALA A 37 -18.42 -3.26 5.30
C ALA A 37 -19.11 -4.62 5.05
N MET A 38 -19.38 -5.38 6.11
CA MET A 38 -20.13 -6.64 6.05
C MET A 38 -21.50 -6.45 5.37
N TRP A 39 -22.27 -5.44 5.80
CA TRP A 39 -23.58 -5.14 5.22
C TRP A 39 -23.49 -4.80 3.73
N TYR A 40 -22.54 -3.94 3.35
CA TYR A 40 -22.36 -3.54 1.94
C TYR A 40 -21.93 -4.71 1.05
N ILE A 41 -21.11 -5.63 1.57
CA ILE A 41 -20.75 -6.86 0.83
C ILE A 41 -22.01 -7.69 0.62
N ASN A 42 -22.72 -8.05 1.69
CA ASN A 42 -23.88 -8.95 1.61
C ASN A 42 -25.06 -8.36 0.81
N LYS A 43 -25.23 -7.04 0.81
CA LYS A 43 -26.27 -6.34 0.04
C LYS A 43 -25.82 -5.88 -1.34
N GLN A 44 -24.56 -6.12 -1.70
CA GLN A 44 -23.98 -5.72 -2.98
C GLN A 44 -24.07 -4.21 -3.26
N GLY A 45 -24.02 -3.41 -2.20
CA GLY A 45 -24.24 -1.97 -2.26
C GLY A 45 -25.14 -1.47 -1.13
N GLY A 46 -25.50 -0.20 -1.22
CA GLY A 46 -26.35 0.46 -0.23
C GLY A 46 -26.65 1.91 -0.60
N VAL A 47 -27.66 2.48 0.05
CA VAL A 47 -28.21 3.82 -0.27
C VAL A 47 -27.51 4.95 0.51
N GLY A 48 -26.73 4.61 1.53
CA GLY A 48 -26.17 5.58 2.49
C GLY A 48 -24.92 6.33 2.03
N SER A 49 -24.20 5.83 1.02
CA SER A 49 -23.01 6.52 0.48
C SER A 49 -22.67 6.07 -0.94
N TYR A 50 -22.61 7.03 -1.87
CA TYR A 50 -22.21 6.79 -3.26
C TYR A 50 -20.83 6.13 -3.37
N LEU A 51 -19.86 6.58 -2.58
CA LEU A 51 -18.50 6.04 -2.61
C LEU A 51 -18.44 4.58 -2.14
N PHE A 52 -19.22 4.21 -1.12
CA PHE A 52 -19.32 2.83 -0.66
C PHE A 52 -19.98 1.94 -1.69
N CYS A 53 -21.10 2.39 -2.23
CA CYS A 53 -21.81 1.65 -3.27
C CYS A 53 -20.89 1.41 -4.47
N ARG A 54 -20.13 2.42 -4.88
CA ARG A 54 -19.14 2.30 -5.96
C ARG A 54 -18.03 1.29 -5.65
N GLU A 55 -17.48 1.26 -4.43
CA GLU A 55 -16.47 0.25 -4.08
C GLU A 55 -17.08 -1.17 -3.92
N ALA A 56 -18.29 -1.29 -3.39
CA ALA A 56 -19.01 -2.56 -3.32
C ALA A 56 -19.30 -3.12 -4.73
N LEU A 57 -19.74 -2.28 -5.66
CA LEU A 57 -19.95 -2.66 -7.05
C LEU A 57 -18.63 -3.08 -7.74
N ARG A 58 -17.53 -2.39 -7.48
CA ARG A 58 -16.19 -2.79 -7.96
C ARG A 58 -15.78 -4.16 -7.42
N LEU A 59 -16.04 -4.40 -6.13
CA LEU A 59 -15.77 -5.69 -5.49
C LEU A 59 -16.59 -6.81 -6.13
N TRP A 60 -17.91 -6.62 -6.29
CA TRP A 60 -18.80 -7.63 -6.85
C TRP A 60 -18.59 -7.89 -8.34
N SER A 61 -18.31 -6.84 -9.12
CA SER A 61 -17.96 -7.00 -10.54
C SER A 61 -16.70 -7.85 -10.67
N TRP A 62 -15.66 -7.52 -9.89
CA TRP A 62 -14.42 -8.30 -9.86
C TRP A 62 -14.65 -9.75 -9.39
N ALA A 63 -15.46 -9.97 -8.34
CA ALA A 63 -15.75 -11.32 -7.86
C ALA A 63 -16.50 -12.16 -8.92
N LYS A 64 -17.46 -11.54 -9.63
CA LYS A 64 -18.19 -12.18 -10.72
C LYS A 64 -17.26 -12.60 -11.86
N ASP A 65 -16.35 -11.72 -12.28
CA ASP A 65 -15.39 -12.01 -13.36
C ASP A 65 -14.47 -13.20 -13.02
N HIS A 66 -14.25 -13.47 -11.73
CA HIS A 66 -13.41 -14.55 -11.24
C HIS A 66 -14.20 -15.74 -10.66
N GLN A 67 -15.52 -15.76 -10.86
CA GLN A 67 -16.42 -16.83 -10.40
C GLN A 67 -16.35 -17.06 -8.87
N ILE A 68 -16.21 -15.99 -8.10
CA ILE A 68 -16.12 -16.04 -6.64
C ILE A 68 -17.49 -15.74 -6.04
N CYS A 69 -17.99 -16.63 -5.19
CA CYS A 69 -19.19 -16.40 -4.39
C CYS A 69 -18.79 -15.80 -3.05
N LEU A 70 -19.15 -14.53 -2.78
CA LEU A 70 -18.75 -13.83 -1.56
C LEU A 70 -19.89 -13.80 -0.52
N VAL A 71 -19.53 -14.07 0.73
CA VAL A 71 -20.38 -13.83 1.92
C VAL A 71 -19.53 -13.18 2.99
N ALA A 72 -20.05 -12.16 3.68
CA ALA A 72 -19.35 -11.53 4.80
C ALA A 72 -20.05 -11.82 6.14
N ASN A 73 -19.26 -12.17 7.15
CA ASN A 73 -19.74 -12.37 8.52
C ASN A 73 -18.97 -11.49 9.50
N HIS A 74 -19.67 -11.07 10.55
CA HIS A 74 -19.08 -10.26 11.61
C HIS A 74 -18.12 -11.10 12.46
N LEU A 75 -16.92 -10.58 12.69
CA LEU A 75 -15.95 -11.10 13.63
C LEU A 75 -15.77 -10.07 14.75
N ALA A 76 -15.96 -10.46 16.01
CA ALA A 76 -15.76 -9.53 17.11
C ALA A 76 -14.32 -8.98 17.10
N GLY A 77 -14.13 -7.67 17.32
CA GLY A 77 -12.81 -7.02 17.23
C GLY A 77 -11.74 -7.66 18.14
N VAL A 78 -12.13 -8.18 19.30
CA VAL A 78 -11.27 -8.98 20.21
C VAL A 78 -10.69 -10.26 19.58
N LEU A 79 -11.28 -10.74 18.48
CA LEU A 79 -10.78 -11.87 17.68
C LEU A 79 -10.06 -11.39 16.41
N ASN A 80 -10.23 -10.13 16.01
CA ASN A 80 -9.60 -9.52 14.84
C ASN A 80 -8.18 -9.00 15.11
N VAL A 81 -7.57 -9.38 16.24
CA VAL A 81 -6.30 -8.85 16.75
C VAL A 81 -5.18 -8.90 15.72
N ARG A 82 -5.10 -9.96 14.90
CA ARG A 82 -4.04 -10.08 13.89
C ARG A 82 -4.20 -9.07 12.75
N ALA A 83 -5.42 -8.92 12.23
CA ALA A 83 -5.68 -7.97 11.14
C ALA A 83 -5.52 -6.52 11.64
N ASP A 84 -6.05 -6.22 12.82
CA ASP A 84 -5.88 -4.93 13.51
C ASP A 84 -4.41 -4.61 13.79
N SER A 85 -3.65 -5.59 14.26
CA SER A 85 -2.22 -5.42 14.50
C SER A 85 -1.51 -5.11 13.19
N LEU A 86 -1.74 -5.88 12.12
CA LEU A 86 -1.10 -5.65 10.82
C LEU A 86 -1.50 -4.31 10.18
N SER A 87 -2.76 -3.88 10.35
CA SER A 87 -3.21 -2.58 9.84
C SER A 87 -2.59 -1.40 10.61
N ARG A 88 -2.26 -1.59 11.89
CA ARG A 88 -1.59 -0.57 12.74
C ARG A 88 -0.06 -0.60 12.64
N HIS A 89 0.54 -1.77 12.42
CA HIS A 89 2.00 -1.92 12.26
C HIS A 89 2.50 -1.39 10.90
N PHE A 90 1.60 -1.26 9.93
CA PHE A 90 1.88 -0.54 8.69
C PHE A 90 1.69 0.97 8.94
N SER A 91 2.65 1.59 9.63
CA SER A 91 2.56 3.00 9.99
C SER A 91 2.63 3.87 8.73
N ALA A 92 1.47 4.36 8.27
CA ALA A 92 1.37 5.42 7.27
C ALA A 92 2.18 6.69 7.67
N ASP A 93 2.53 6.82 8.95
CA ASP A 93 3.41 7.87 9.49
C ASP A 93 4.85 7.84 8.92
N HIS A 94 5.23 6.80 8.18
CA HIS A 94 6.55 6.67 7.56
C HIS A 94 6.51 6.59 6.02
N GLU A 95 5.33 6.67 5.40
CA GLU A 95 5.16 6.63 3.94
C GLU A 95 4.95 8.03 3.32
N TRP A 96 5.52 9.05 3.94
CA TRP A 96 5.43 10.41 3.43
C TRP A 96 6.23 10.51 2.13
N ARG A 97 5.72 11.30 1.18
CA ARG A 97 6.44 11.69 -0.03
C ARG A 97 6.39 13.20 -0.19
N LEU A 98 7.40 13.75 -0.84
CA LEU A 98 7.30 15.12 -1.30
C LEU A 98 6.23 15.24 -2.39
N HIS A 99 5.61 16.43 -2.48
CA HIS A 99 4.62 16.67 -3.53
C HIS A 99 5.30 16.54 -4.91
N PRO A 100 4.71 15.83 -5.88
CA PRO A 100 5.35 15.59 -7.19
C PRO A 100 5.82 16.87 -7.89
N ASP A 101 5.08 17.98 -7.78
CA ASP A 101 5.51 19.27 -8.36
C ASP A 101 6.80 19.80 -7.73
N GLN A 102 6.97 19.62 -6.41
CA GLN A 102 8.19 20.05 -5.71
C GLN A 102 9.38 19.18 -6.10
N VAL A 103 9.16 17.87 -6.22
CA VAL A 103 10.20 16.95 -6.69
C VAL A 103 10.59 17.24 -8.14
N CYS A 104 9.63 17.62 -8.98
CA CYS A 104 9.90 18.03 -10.36
C CYS A 104 10.85 19.24 -10.40
N LEU A 105 10.62 20.26 -9.57
CA LEU A 105 11.51 21.42 -9.46
C LEU A 105 12.90 21.03 -8.98
N ILE A 106 13.00 20.17 -7.95
CA ILE A 106 14.27 19.64 -7.45
C ILE A 106 15.03 18.91 -8.56
N PHE A 107 14.36 18.02 -9.31
CA PHE A 107 15.00 17.25 -10.38
C PHE A 107 15.44 18.11 -11.56
N GLN A 108 14.71 19.18 -11.87
CA GLN A 108 15.13 20.14 -12.88
C GLN A 108 16.41 20.89 -12.48
N MET A 109 16.62 21.14 -11.19
CA MET A 109 17.79 21.86 -10.68
C MET A 109 19.03 20.98 -10.51
N TRP A 110 18.86 19.75 -10.02
CA TRP A 110 19.98 18.89 -9.61
C TRP A 110 20.12 17.59 -10.42
N GLY A 111 19.22 17.35 -11.37
CA GLY A 111 19.21 16.18 -12.25
C GLY A 111 18.11 15.18 -11.90
N PHE A 112 17.86 14.24 -12.82
CA PHE A 112 16.80 13.24 -12.70
C PHE A 112 17.36 11.90 -12.21
N PRO A 113 17.23 11.58 -10.92
CA PRO A 113 17.65 10.29 -10.38
C PRO A 113 16.81 9.15 -10.97
N ARG A 114 17.43 7.98 -11.09
CA ARG A 114 16.74 6.76 -11.58
C ARG A 114 16.16 5.90 -10.47
N ILE A 115 16.67 6.06 -9.25
CA ILE A 115 16.35 5.21 -8.10
C ILE A 115 15.90 6.07 -6.93
N ASP A 116 14.73 5.75 -6.38
CA ASP A 116 14.24 6.26 -5.11
C ASP A 116 14.60 5.29 -3.97
N LEU A 117 15.40 5.72 -3.01
CA LEU A 117 15.98 4.83 -2.00
C LEU A 117 15.01 4.49 -0.86
N PHE A 118 13.94 5.24 -0.63
CA PHE A 118 13.09 5.04 0.55
C PHE A 118 11.62 5.20 0.20
N SER A 119 11.13 4.35 -0.70
CA SER A 119 9.77 4.48 -1.22
C SER A 119 9.07 3.12 -1.39
N THR A 120 7.77 3.19 -1.60
CA THR A 120 6.90 2.11 -2.06
C THR A 120 6.56 2.32 -3.53
N ARG A 121 5.78 1.39 -4.11
CA ARG A 121 5.29 1.54 -5.48
C ARG A 121 4.35 2.74 -5.61
N GLU A 122 3.59 3.04 -4.56
CA GLU A 122 2.55 4.05 -4.53
C GLU A 122 3.11 5.46 -4.36
N ASN A 123 4.26 5.60 -3.69
CA ASN A 123 4.83 6.89 -3.34
C ASN A 123 6.18 7.22 -4.01
N SER A 124 6.74 6.30 -4.82
CA SER A 124 7.99 6.55 -5.54
C SER A 124 7.89 7.71 -6.54
N HIS A 125 8.98 8.47 -6.64
CA HIS A 125 9.19 9.46 -7.69
C HIS A 125 10.01 8.92 -8.87
N CYS A 126 10.51 7.69 -8.78
CA CYS A 126 11.37 7.07 -9.78
C CYS A 126 10.76 5.78 -10.32
N LEU A 127 11.24 5.33 -11.48
CA LEU A 127 10.83 4.03 -12.05
C LEU A 127 11.30 2.86 -11.20
N LEU A 128 12.52 2.98 -10.64
CA LEU A 128 13.12 1.99 -9.76
C LEU A 128 13.12 2.55 -8.33
N PHE A 129 12.89 1.68 -7.36
CA PHE A 129 12.88 2.10 -5.96
C PHE A 129 13.32 1.00 -5.00
N CYS A 130 13.80 1.37 -3.83
CA CYS A 130 14.13 0.44 -2.75
C CYS A 130 12.99 0.41 -1.73
N SER A 131 12.50 -0.79 -1.42
CA SER A 131 11.40 -1.01 -0.48
C SER A 131 11.65 -2.28 0.32
N LEU A 132 11.32 -2.24 1.61
CA LEU A 132 11.30 -3.42 2.49
C LEU A 132 9.97 -4.19 2.40
N GLN A 133 8.99 -3.65 1.68
CA GLN A 133 7.70 -4.31 1.48
C GLN A 133 7.86 -5.49 0.51
N TYR A 134 6.93 -6.46 0.60
CA TYR A 134 6.89 -7.69 -0.20
C TYR A 134 7.29 -7.44 -1.67
N PRO A 135 8.01 -8.36 -2.33
CA PRO A 135 8.54 -8.17 -3.68
C PRO A 135 7.45 -7.74 -4.67
N VAL A 136 7.48 -6.45 -5.04
CA VAL A 136 6.70 -5.85 -6.12
C VAL A 136 7.61 -5.54 -7.29
N GLN A 137 7.07 -5.63 -8.51
CA GLN A 137 7.81 -5.28 -9.73
C GLN A 137 8.35 -3.85 -9.64
N GLY A 138 9.66 -3.66 -9.86
CA GLY A 138 10.35 -2.38 -9.73
C GLY A 138 11.03 -2.12 -8.36
N ALA A 139 10.74 -2.94 -7.35
CA ALA A 139 11.42 -2.86 -6.06
C ALA A 139 12.80 -3.53 -6.09
N LEU A 140 13.79 -2.83 -5.53
CA LEU A 140 15.20 -3.21 -5.50
C LEU A 140 15.66 -3.78 -4.14
N GLY A 141 14.72 -3.98 -3.21
CA GLY A 141 14.98 -4.48 -1.85
C GLY A 141 15.43 -3.40 -0.88
N ASP A 142 16.18 -3.79 0.16
CA ASP A 142 16.71 -2.88 1.18
C ASP A 142 17.78 -1.93 0.59
N ALA A 143 17.53 -0.63 0.70
CA ALA A 143 18.44 0.42 0.24
C ALA A 143 19.84 0.32 0.86
N PHE A 144 19.94 -0.08 2.13
CA PHE A 144 21.22 -0.14 2.84
C PHE A 144 22.09 -1.33 2.45
N GLN A 145 21.51 -2.34 1.80
CA GLN A 145 22.25 -3.49 1.26
C GLN A 145 22.86 -3.18 -0.12
N ARG A 146 22.53 -2.03 -0.72
CA ARG A 146 23.02 -1.62 -2.03
C ARG A 146 24.23 -0.69 -1.92
N THR A 147 25.04 -0.67 -2.98
CA THR A 147 26.07 0.35 -3.20
C THR A 147 25.43 1.59 -3.80
N TRP A 148 25.75 2.76 -3.25
CA TRP A 148 25.21 4.06 -3.66
C TRP A 148 26.17 4.88 -4.54
N CYS A 149 27.20 4.22 -5.08
CA CYS A 149 28.20 4.85 -5.93
C CYS A 149 27.75 5.00 -7.40
N ASP A 150 28.40 5.92 -8.10
CA ASP A 150 28.38 6.10 -9.57
C ASP A 150 27.02 6.43 -10.21
N GLN A 151 26.07 6.97 -9.43
CA GLN A 151 24.79 7.45 -9.96
C GLN A 151 24.15 8.49 -9.03
N LEU A 152 23.30 9.34 -9.60
CA LEU A 152 22.42 10.22 -8.85
C LEU A 152 21.23 9.44 -8.30
N LEU A 153 21.06 9.48 -6.98
CA LEU A 153 19.97 8.83 -6.25
C LEU A 153 19.01 9.87 -5.70
N TYR A 154 17.78 9.46 -5.38
CA TYR A 154 16.85 10.26 -4.60
C TYR A 154 16.62 9.58 -3.25
N ALA A 155 16.59 10.36 -2.17
CA ALA A 155 16.24 9.86 -0.86
C ALA A 155 15.29 10.80 -0.13
N PHE A 156 14.17 10.24 0.31
CA PHE A 156 13.28 10.88 1.29
C PHE A 156 13.01 9.89 2.44
N PRO A 157 14.03 9.62 3.29
CA PRO A 157 13.94 8.56 4.29
C PRO A 157 13.01 8.93 5.46
N PRO A 158 12.42 7.94 6.14
CA PRO A 158 11.83 8.13 7.46
C PRO A 158 12.80 8.84 8.41
N ILE A 159 12.29 9.77 9.21
CA ILE A 159 13.09 10.62 10.12
C ILE A 159 14.11 9.82 10.96
N PRO A 160 13.75 8.67 11.57
CA PRO A 160 14.70 7.88 12.38
C PRO A 160 15.89 7.32 11.58
N LEU A 161 15.77 7.20 10.25
CA LEU A 161 16.81 6.66 9.38
C LEU A 161 17.78 7.72 8.87
N ILE A 162 17.48 9.02 8.99
CA ILE A 162 18.33 10.12 8.52
C ILE A 162 19.80 9.97 8.99
N PRO A 163 20.11 9.70 10.27
CA PRO A 163 21.50 9.55 10.71
C PRO A 163 22.23 8.39 10.01
N ARG A 164 21.53 7.30 9.72
CA ARG A 164 22.08 6.13 9.02
C ARG A 164 22.29 6.42 7.53
N VAL A 165 21.36 7.14 6.90
CA VAL A 165 21.48 7.61 5.51
C VAL A 165 22.70 8.51 5.36
N LEU A 166 22.87 9.53 6.20
CA LEU A 166 24.03 10.42 6.15
C LEU A 166 25.35 9.68 6.32
N ARG A 167 25.39 8.65 7.18
CA ARG A 167 26.56 7.78 7.33
C ARG A 167 26.85 6.99 6.05
N LYS A 168 25.81 6.43 5.43
CA LYS A 168 25.94 5.66 4.18
C LYS A 168 26.42 6.53 3.02
N ILE A 169 25.89 7.76 2.88
CA ILE A 169 26.33 8.74 1.88
C ILE A 169 27.84 8.98 1.97
N ARG A 170 28.35 9.20 3.19
CA ARG A 170 29.79 9.43 3.43
C ARG A 170 30.64 8.19 3.13
N GLN A 171 30.17 7.01 3.54
CA GLN A 171 30.88 5.74 3.35
C GLN A 171 31.02 5.40 1.86
N ASP A 172 29.94 5.56 1.10
CA ASP A 172 29.89 5.21 -0.31
C ASP A 172 30.35 6.34 -1.24
N ARG A 173 30.62 7.54 -0.70
CA ARG A 173 30.82 8.78 -1.48
C ARG A 173 29.68 9.02 -2.48
N ALA A 174 28.45 8.75 -2.03
CA ALA A 174 27.27 8.76 -2.87
C ALA A 174 26.82 10.18 -3.23
N GLN A 175 26.17 10.31 -4.39
CA GLN A 175 25.45 11.52 -4.79
C GLN A 175 23.95 11.26 -4.65
N VAL A 176 23.35 11.83 -3.60
CA VAL A 176 21.94 11.63 -3.18
C VAL A 176 21.27 12.97 -2.94
#